data_AF-A0A959PN89-F1
#
_entry.id   AF-A0A959PN89-F1
#
_cell.length_a   1.000
_cell.length_b   1.000
_cell.length_c   1.000
_cell.angle_alpha   90.00
_cell.angle_beta   90.00
_cell.angle_gamma   90.00
#
_symmetry.space_group_name_H-M   'P 1'
#
loop_
_entity.id
_entity.type
_entity.pdbx_description
1 polymer ?
#
loop_
_entity_poly.entity_id
_entity_poly.type
_entity_poly.pdbx_seq_one_letter_code
_entity_poly.pdbx_strand_id
1 'polypeptide(L)' 'MQTLLQRALNLEWLSAEEGVYLFEHAPTADLMYVGNRLRQLHVPGNIVTWIIDRNSNTTNVCIANCKFCNFYRRPGH' A
#
# COMPACT_ATOMS: atom_id res chain seq x y z
N MET A 1 14.85 -3.86 -14.56
CA MET A 1 14.44 -2.84 -13.56
C MET A 1 13.99 -1.54 -14.21
N GLN A 2 14.88 -0.75 -14.84
CA GLN A 2 14.48 0.50 -15.53
C GLN A 2 13.39 0.28 -16.59
N THR A 3 13.45 -0.84 -17.31
CA THR A 3 12.42 -1.27 -18.26
C THR A 3 11.05 -1.50 -17.60
N LEU A 4 10.99 -2.12 -16.41
CA LEU A 4 9.75 -2.36 -15.68
C LEU A 4 9.15 -1.08 -15.13
N LEU A 5 9.98 -0.19 -14.58
CA LEU A 5 9.55 1.12 -14.10
C LEU A 5 9.00 2.00 -15.23
N GLN A 6 9.61 1.93 -16.42
CA GLN A 6 9.11 2.64 -17.59
C GLN A 6 7.76 2.07 -18.07
N ARG A 7 7.61 0.74 -18.10
CA ARG A 7 6.31 0.09 -18.41
C ARG A 7 5.23 0.52 -17.42
N ALA A 8 5.56 0.58 -16.13
CA ALA A 8 4.65 1.08 -15.12
C ALA A 8 4.21 2.52 -15.41
N LEU A 9 5.15 3.42 -15.76
CA LEU A 9 4.84 4.80 -16.16
C LEU A 9 3.95 4.90 -17.41
N ASN A 10 4.02 3.92 -18.30
CA ASN A 10 3.15 3.81 -19.47
C ASN A 10 1.77 3.21 -19.15
N LEU A 11 1.48 2.94 -17.86
CA LEU A 11 0.26 2.27 -17.39
C LEU A 11 0.10 0.84 -17.95
N GLU A 12 1.21 0.20 -18.30
CA GLU A 12 1.21 -1.20 -18.70
C GLU A 12 1.09 -2.10 -17.46
N TRP A 13 0.43 -3.24 -17.63
CA TRP A 13 0.30 -4.23 -16.56
C TRP A 13 1.66 -4.80 -16.14
N LEU A 14 1.85 -4.96 -14.82
CA LEU A 14 2.97 -5.69 -14.23
C LEU A 14 2.46 -7.00 -13.64
N SER A 15 3.17 -8.10 -13.89
CA SER A 15 2.87 -9.38 -13.24
C SER A 15 3.25 -9.37 -11.76
N ALA A 16 2.76 -10.36 -11.00
CA ALA A 16 3.11 -10.50 -9.59
C ALA A 16 4.63 -10.72 -9.41
N GLU A 17 5.24 -11.53 -10.28
CA GLU A 17 6.68 -11.82 -10.29
C GLU A 17 7.50 -10.56 -10.58
N GLU A 18 7.03 -9.72 -11.51
CA GLU A 18 7.66 -8.42 -11.82
C GLU A 18 7.54 -7.46 -10.62
N GLY A 19 6.40 -7.47 -9.92
CA GLY A 19 6.19 -6.71 -8.70
C GLY A 19 7.12 -7.13 -7.55
N VAL A 20 7.27 -8.43 -7.32
CA VAL A 20 8.20 -8.98 -6.32
C VAL A 20 9.64 -8.60 -6.68
N TYR A 21 10.03 -8.75 -7.95
CA TYR A 21 11.36 -8.36 -8.40
C TYR A 21 11.66 -6.88 -8.11
N LEU A 22 10.71 -5.98 -8.38
CA LEU A 22 10.85 -4.56 -8.05
C LEU A 22 10.93 -4.34 -6.53
N PHE A 23 10.12 -5.04 -5.75
CA PHE A 23 10.14 -4.90 -4.29
C PHE A 23 11.49 -5.27 -3.68
N GLU A 24 12.13 -6.32 -4.19
CA GLU A 24 13.40 -6.84 -3.66
C GLU A 24 14.63 -6.09 -4.16
N HIS A 25 14.58 -5.54 -5.39
CA HIS A 25 15.78 -5.04 -6.07
C HIS A 25 15.76 -3.55 -6.40
N ALA A 26 14.58 -2.90 -6.44
CA ALA A 26 14.50 -1.52 -6.86
C ALA A 26 14.98 -0.54 -5.78
N PRO A 27 15.82 0.45 -6.15
CA PRO A 27 16.11 1.56 -5.25
C PRO A 27 14.83 2.26 -4.83
N THR A 28 14.67 2.53 -3.54
CA THR A 28 13.47 3.18 -3.00
C THR A 28 13.21 4.53 -3.66
N ALA A 29 14.25 5.29 -4.00
CA ALA A 29 14.13 6.58 -4.69
C ALA A 29 13.43 6.46 -6.06
N ASP A 30 13.74 5.42 -6.83
CA ASP A 30 13.14 5.19 -8.14
C ASP A 30 11.66 4.82 -7.99
N LEU A 31 11.33 3.97 -7.01
CA LEU A 31 9.94 3.62 -6.66
C LEU A 31 9.14 4.86 -6.21
N MET A 32 9.72 5.71 -5.37
CA MET A 32 9.09 6.95 -4.92
C MET A 32 8.81 7.90 -6.09
N TYR A 33 9.78 8.06 -7.01
CA TYR A 33 9.61 8.89 -8.20
C TYR A 33 8.46 8.36 -9.08
N VAL A 34 8.50 7.08 -9.45
CA VAL A 34 7.47 6.47 -10.31
C VAL A 34 6.10 6.50 -9.63
N GLY A 35 6.02 6.15 -8.35
CA GLY A 35 4.78 6.22 -7.58
C GLY A 35 4.17 7.61 -7.55
N ASN A 36 4.99 8.66 -7.35
CA ASN A 36 4.50 10.04 -7.40
C ASN A 36 4.05 10.44 -8.81
N ARG A 37 4.77 10.05 -9.86
CA ARG A 37 4.38 10.32 -11.25
C ARG A 37 3.04 9.66 -11.59
N LEU A 38 2.85 8.40 -11.21
CA LEU A 38 1.58 7.69 -11.39
C LEU A 38 0.44 8.36 -10.62
N ARG A 39 0.68 8.77 -9.37
CA ARG A 39 -0.31 9.54 -8.60
C ARG A 39 -0.71 10.82 -9.32
N GLN A 40 0.25 11.58 -9.86
CA GLN A 40 -0.01 12.84 -10.58
C GLN A 40 -0.75 12.64 -11.92
N LEU A 41 -0.58 11.48 -12.57
CA LEU A 41 -1.36 11.14 -13.77
C LEU A 41 -2.84 10.93 -13.43
N HIS A 42 -3.14 10.23 -12.33
CA HIS A 42 -4.52 9.94 -11.92
C HIS A 42 -5.18 11.12 -11.20
N VAL A 43 -4.42 11.86 -10.39
CA VAL A 43 -4.89 13.01 -9.62
C VAL A 43 -3.92 14.17 -9.85
N PRO A 44 -4.14 14.97 -10.92
CA PRO A 44 -3.27 16.08 -11.26
C PRO A 44 -3.30 17.21 -10.22
N GLY A 45 -2.20 17.95 -10.14
CA GLY A 45 -2.05 19.10 -9.25
C GLY A 45 -1.50 18.74 -7.86
N ASN A 46 -1.55 19.72 -6.97
CA ASN A 46 -0.90 19.66 -5.65
C ASN A 46 -1.91 19.67 -4.49
N ILE A 47 -3.19 19.44 -4.77
CA ILE A 47 -4.23 19.34 -3.74
C ILE A 47 -4.14 17.96 -3.11
N VAL A 48 -3.94 17.93 -1.80
CA VAL A 48 -4.00 16.70 -0.98
C VAL A 48 -5.22 16.82 -0.08
N THR A 49 -6.08 15.79 -0.13
CA THR A 49 -7.28 15.72 0.71
C THR A 49 -6.99 14.98 2.01
N TRP A 50 -7.87 15.16 2.99
CA TRP A 50 -7.79 14.48 4.28
C TRP A 50 -9.17 14.01 4.70
N ILE A 51 -9.21 13.07 5.64
CA ILE A 51 -10.45 12.56 6.24
C ILE A 51 -10.42 12.83 7.75
N ILE A 52 -11.54 13.30 8.32
CA ILE A 52 -11.80 13.19 9.76
C ILE A 52 -12.55 11.87 9.93
N ASP A 53 -11.83 10.88 10.44
CA ASP A 53 -12.39 9.56 10.73
C ASP A 53 -12.58 9.38 12.25
N ARG A 54 -13.61 8.61 12.61
CA ARG A 54 -13.82 8.14 13.98
C ARG A 54 -14.05 6.64 13.95
N ASN A 55 -13.12 5.90 14.50
CA ASN A 55 -13.35 4.47 14.72
C ASN A 55 -14.19 4.27 15.99
N SER A 56 -15.45 3.88 15.80
CA SER A 56 -16.37 3.55 16.90
C SER A 56 -16.40 2.04 17.12
N ASN A 57 -15.51 1.53 17.97
CA ASN A 57 -15.49 0.13 18.35
C ASN A 57 -16.60 -0.17 19.35
N THR A 58 -17.69 -0.79 18.89
CA THR A 58 -18.80 -1.22 19.76
C THR A 58 -18.45 -2.42 20.64
N THR A 59 -17.44 -3.20 20.25
CA THR A 59 -16.86 -4.30 21.02
C THR A 59 -15.39 -4.48 20.65
N ASN A 60 -14.58 -4.94 21.62
CA ASN A 60 -13.21 -5.41 21.40
C ASN A 60 -13.11 -6.95 21.52
N VAL A 61 -14.24 -7.65 21.66
CA VAL A 61 -14.29 -9.12 21.75
C VAL A 61 -14.21 -9.69 20.34
N CYS A 62 -13.25 -10.57 20.11
CA CYS A 62 -13.04 -11.21 18.81
C CYS A 62 -12.67 -12.68 18.97
N ILE A 63 -13.28 -13.56 18.16
CA ILE A 63 -12.95 -14.99 18.11
C ILE A 63 -11.81 -15.30 17.12
N ALA A 64 -11.43 -14.34 16.27
CA ALA A 64 -10.36 -14.50 15.30
C ALA A 64 -9.00 -14.38 15.98
N ASN A 65 -8.11 -15.36 15.76
CA ASN A 65 -6.76 -15.44 16.31
C ASN A 65 -5.73 -14.67 15.45
N CYS A 66 -6.03 -13.40 15.18
CA CYS A 66 -5.16 -12.56 14.36
C CYS A 66 -3.92 -12.15 15.16
N LYS A 67 -2.73 -12.63 14.74
CA LYS A 67 -1.45 -12.38 15.43
C LYS A 67 -1.04 -10.90 15.50
N PHE A 68 -1.59 -10.06 14.64
CA PHE A 68 -1.28 -8.63 14.55
C PHE A 68 -2.38 -7.73 15.15
N CYS A 69 -3.55 -8.30 15.48
CA CYS A 69 -4.71 -7.51 15.90
C CYS A 69 -4.72 -7.34 17.43
N ASN A 70 -4.85 -6.08 17.88
CA ASN A 70 -4.88 -5.76 19.31
C ASN A 70 -6.14 -6.25 20.04
N PHE A 71 -7.21 -6.62 19.32
CA PHE A 71 -8.44 -7.13 19.93
C PHE A 71 -8.42 -8.64 20.18
N TYR A 72 -7.49 -9.37 19.57
CA TYR A 72 -7.38 -10.79 19.88
C TYR A 72 -6.78 -10.98 21.27
N ARG A 73 -7.50 -11.72 22.13
CA ARG A 73 -7.00 -12.21 23.40
C ARG A 73 -7.25 -13.70 23.50
N ARG A 74 -6.30 -14.42 24.10
CA ARG A 74 -6.50 -15.83 24.41
C ARG A 74 -7.63 -15.98 25.43
N PRO A 75 -8.48 -17.02 25.32
CA PRO A 75 -9.47 -17.30 26.37
C PRO A 75 -8.81 -17.51 27.74
N GLY A 76 -9.41 -16.95 28.80
CA GLY A 76 -8.97 -17.15 30.19
C GLY A 76 -7.84 -16.24 30.68
N HIS A 77 -7.65 -15.07 30.05
CA HIS A 77 -6.57 -14.13 30.32
C HIS A 77 -7.03 -12.86 31.05
#